data_AF-A0A8I0L2L1-F1
#
_entry.id   AF-A0A8I0L2L1-F1
#
_cell.length_a   1.000
_cell.length_b   1.000
_cell.length_c   1.000
_cell.angle_alpha   90.00
_cell.angle_beta   90.00
_cell.angle_gamma   90.00
#
_symmetry.space_group_name_H-M   'P 1'
#
loop_
_entity.id
_entity.type
_entity.pdbx_description
1 polymer ?
#
loop_
_entity_poly.entity_id
_entity_poly.type
_entity_poly.pdbx_seq_one_letter_code
_entity_poly.pdbx_strand_id
1 'polypeptide(L)'
;TIALRPVHSANPNAPKFEVMALSAARAWVRVGALFELASRESGLIFYNGKIEDPSFAQPLYVSLFQQQDGSYNVVWSRPSRRRELPAEMAMPADDGLPPLPGEEASQAGQSEPDGLGTSSAPPAFAD
;
A
#
# COMPACT_ATOMS: atom_id res chain seq x y z
N THR A 1 1.06 -24.91 9.65
CA THR A 1 -0.38 -24.81 9.32
C THR A 1 -0.96 -23.58 9.98
N ILE A 2 -1.89 -22.89 9.30
CA ILE A 2 -2.61 -21.73 9.83
C ILE A 2 -4.10 -22.07 9.97
N ALA A 3 -4.76 -21.53 10.98
CA ALA A 3 -6.20 -21.60 11.17
C ALA A 3 -6.75 -20.24 11.64
N LEU A 4 -8.03 -19.99 11.35
CA LEU A 4 -8.77 -18.85 11.88
C LEU A 4 -9.67 -19.32 13.02
N ARG A 5 -9.62 -18.63 14.15
CA ARG A 5 -10.53 -18.85 15.28
C ARG A 5 -11.50 -17.68 15.38
N PRO A 6 -12.83 -17.89 15.24
CA PRO A 6 -13.81 -16.82 15.42
C PRO A 6 -13.75 -16.23 16.82
N VAL A 7 -13.89 -14.91 16.92
CA VAL A 7 -14.00 -14.17 18.17
C VAL A 7 -15.41 -13.62 18.28
N HIS A 8 -16.13 -14.02 19.32
CA HIS A 8 -17.46 -13.51 19.62
C HIS A 8 -17.33 -12.43 20.68
N SER A 9 -17.60 -11.18 20.31
CA SER A 9 -17.55 -10.03 21.22
C SER A 9 -18.68 -9.05 20.89
N ALA A 10 -19.23 -8.42 21.92
CA ALA A 10 -20.18 -7.32 21.76
C ALA A 10 -19.48 -5.99 21.41
N ASN A 11 -18.15 -5.92 21.53
CA ASN A 11 -17.39 -4.73 21.16
C ASN A 11 -17.21 -4.67 19.63
N PRO A 12 -17.70 -3.62 18.94
CA PRO A 12 -17.57 -3.51 17.49
C PRO A 12 -16.11 -3.39 17.02
N ASN A 13 -15.20 -2.92 17.88
CA ASN A 13 -13.77 -2.79 17.58
C ASN A 13 -12.97 -4.07 17.89
N ALA A 14 -13.63 -5.12 18.38
CA ALA A 14 -12.97 -6.40 18.59
C ALA A 14 -12.59 -7.04 17.25
N PRO A 15 -11.50 -7.83 17.20
CA PRO A 15 -11.22 -8.65 16.04
C PRO A 15 -12.37 -9.63 15.81
N LYS A 16 -12.63 -9.99 14.56
CA LYS A 16 -13.57 -11.06 14.20
C LYS A 16 -12.92 -12.42 14.24
N PHE A 17 -11.62 -12.48 13.97
CA PHE A 17 -10.84 -13.71 14.02
C PHE A 17 -9.51 -13.51 14.71
N GLU A 18 -9.06 -14.54 15.40
CA GLU A 18 -7.67 -14.71 15.77
C GLU A 18 -6.98 -15.62 14.75
N VAL A 19 -5.75 -15.28 14.39
CA VAL A 19 -4.94 -16.11 13.52
C VAL A 19 -4.11 -17.04 14.40
N MET A 20 -4.26 -18.33 14.19
CA MET A 20 -3.58 -19.38 14.92
C MET A 20 -2.56 -20.07 14.01
N ALA A 21 -1.37 -20.31 14.53
CA ALA A 21 -0.35 -21.13 13.89
C ALA A 21 -0.11 -22.41 14.69
N LEU A 22 0.07 -23.53 13.98
CA LEU A 22 0.48 -24.79 14.59
C LEU A 22 2.01 -24.78 14.77
N SER A 23 2.45 -24.78 16.03
CA SER A 23 3.88 -24.77 16.37
C SER A 23 4.55 -26.13 16.15
N ALA A 24 5.88 -26.15 16.21
CA ALA A 24 6.67 -27.39 16.15
C ALA A 24 6.33 -28.38 17.27
N ALA A 25 5.92 -27.88 18.44
CA ALA A 25 5.43 -28.68 19.56
C ALA A 25 3.97 -29.16 19.38
N ARG A 26 3.39 -28.98 18.18
CA ARG A 26 2.00 -29.31 17.84
C ARG A 26 0.95 -28.60 18.71
N ALA A 27 1.29 -27.40 19.20
CA ALA A 27 0.36 -26.55 19.93
C ALA A 27 -0.11 -25.39 19.05
N TRP A 28 -1.39 -25.04 19.14
CA TRP A 28 -1.94 -23.85 18.47
C TRP A 28 -1.58 -22.60 19.25
N VAL A 29 -0.87 -21.67 18.61
CA VAL A 29 -0.43 -20.39 19.20
C VAL A 29 -1.05 -19.25 18.41
N ARG A 30 -1.54 -18.23 19.11
CA ARG A 30 -2.04 -17.01 18.46
C ARG A 30 -0.86 -16.21 17.92
N VAL A 31 -0.92 -15.91 16.63
CA VAL A 31 0.12 -15.15 15.89
C VAL A 31 -0.44 -13.90 15.24
N GLY A 32 -1.73 -13.62 15.39
CA GLY A 32 -2.34 -12.43 14.79
C GLY A 32 -3.82 -12.31 15.12
N ALA A 33 -4.43 -11.31 14.50
CA ALA A 33 -5.87 -11.09 14.54
C ALA A 33 -6.32 -10.39 13.27
N LEU A 34 -7.57 -10.62 12.88
CA LEU A 34 -8.22 -9.99 11.74
C LEU A 34 -9.44 -9.19 12.19
N PHE A 35 -9.57 -8.00 11.63
CA PHE A 35 -10.65 -7.05 11.87
C PHE A 35 -11.47 -6.91 10.60
N GLU A 36 -12.77 -6.71 10.76
CA GLU A 36 -13.68 -6.45 9.64
C GLU A 36 -13.59 -4.98 9.24
N LEU A 37 -13.39 -4.73 7.95
CA LEU A 37 -13.43 -3.40 7.36
C LEU A 37 -14.32 -3.39 6.13
N ALA A 38 -14.80 -2.20 5.76
CA ALA A 38 -15.49 -1.95 4.50
C ALA A 38 -14.56 -1.22 3.54
N SER A 39 -14.51 -1.68 2.28
CA SER A 39 -13.81 -0.98 1.21
C SER A 39 -14.43 0.39 1.01
N ARG A 40 -13.59 1.43 0.91
CA ARG A 40 -14.06 2.81 0.69
C ARG A 40 -14.72 3.01 -0.67
N GLU A 41 -14.30 2.24 -1.66
CA GLU A 41 -14.77 2.40 -3.03
C GLU A 41 -15.99 1.53 -3.31
N SER A 42 -15.90 0.23 -3.01
CA SER A 42 -16.94 -0.74 -3.35
C SER A 42 -17.91 -1.05 -2.21
N GLY A 43 -17.63 -0.61 -0.98
CA GLY A 43 -18.41 -0.98 0.21
C GLY A 43 -18.28 -2.44 0.63
N LEU A 44 -17.48 -3.25 -0.09
CA LEU A 44 -17.32 -4.67 0.20
C LEU A 44 -16.63 -4.89 1.55
N ILE A 45 -17.14 -5.86 2.30
CA ILE A 45 -16.59 -6.26 3.57
C ILE A 45 -15.40 -7.21 3.36
N PHE A 46 -14.31 -6.94 4.06
CA PHE A 46 -13.11 -7.77 4.03
C PHE A 46 -12.46 -7.82 5.41
N TYR A 47 -11.59 -8.81 5.63
CA TYR A 47 -10.86 -8.93 6.88
C TYR A 47 -9.41 -8.49 6.69
N ASN A 48 -8.91 -7.62 7.55
CA ASN A 48 -7.52 -7.16 7.51
C ASN A 48 -6.82 -7.41 8.84
N GLY A 49 -5.53 -7.68 8.76
CA GLY A 49 -4.71 -7.73 9.96
C GLY A 49 -3.25 -8.03 9.66
N LYS A 50 -2.57 -8.47 10.71
CA LYS A 50 -1.14 -8.73 10.70
C LYS A 50 -0.86 -10.07 11.37
N ILE A 51 0.10 -10.81 10.83
CA ILE A 51 0.61 -12.07 11.36
C ILE A 51 2.06 -11.85 11.79
N GLU A 52 2.33 -12.12 13.05
CA GLU A 52 3.63 -12.03 13.71
C GLU A 52 3.98 -13.41 14.27
N ASP A 53 4.64 -14.20 13.43
CA ASP A 53 5.14 -15.53 13.81
C ASP A 53 6.68 -15.47 13.90
N PRO A 54 7.31 -16.01 14.96
CA PRO A 54 8.77 -16.01 15.13
C PRO A 54 9.55 -16.71 13.99
N SER A 55 8.90 -17.57 13.21
CA SER A 55 9.52 -18.19 12.02
C SER A 55 9.65 -17.24 10.84
N PHE A 56 9.01 -16.06 10.88
CA PHE A 56 9.12 -15.05 9.84
C PHE A 56 10.18 -14.02 10.19
N ALA A 57 10.97 -13.61 9.19
CA ALA A 57 11.94 -12.54 9.36
C ALA A 57 11.29 -11.16 9.64
N GLN A 58 10.04 -10.97 9.21
CA GLN A 58 9.25 -9.75 9.39
C GLN A 58 7.76 -10.08 9.45
N PRO A 59 6.92 -9.21 10.06
CA PRO A 59 5.47 -9.37 10.04
C PRO A 59 4.88 -9.48 8.63
N LEU A 60 3.78 -10.22 8.51
CA LEU A 60 2.99 -10.32 7.28
C LEU A 60 1.69 -9.52 7.44
N TYR A 61 1.46 -8.56 6.57
CA TYR A 61 0.17 -7.87 6.49
C TYR A 61 -0.73 -8.65 5.54
N VAL A 62 -1.99 -8.85 5.93
CA VAL A 62 -2.93 -9.70 5.18
C VAL A 62 -4.29 -9.03 5.05
N SER A 63 -4.90 -9.18 3.89
CA SER A 63 -6.29 -8.83 3.60
C SER A 63 -6.97 -10.04 2.97
N LEU A 64 -8.12 -10.44 3.54
CA LEU A 64 -8.89 -11.60 3.13
C LEU A 64 -10.23 -11.15 2.57
N PHE A 65 -10.53 -11.58 1.35
CA PHE A 65 -11.76 -11.29 0.63
C PHE A 65 -12.53 -12.59 0.45
N GLN A 66 -13.73 -12.67 1.02
CA GLN A 66 -14.56 -13.86 0.94
C GLN A 66 -15.15 -14.03 -0.46
N GLN A 67 -15.12 -15.25 -0.96
CA GLN A 67 -15.77 -15.64 -2.21
C GLN A 67 -17.16 -16.26 -1.94
N GLN A 68 -17.97 -16.39 -2.99
CA GLN A 68 -19.33 -16.94 -2.87
C GLN A 68 -19.36 -18.39 -2.37
N ASP A 69 -18.31 -19.16 -2.65
CA ASP A 69 -18.15 -20.55 -2.19
C ASP A 69 -17.65 -20.66 -0.74
N GLY A 70 -17.46 -19.53 -0.06
CA GLY A 70 -16.95 -19.45 1.32
C GLY A 70 -15.43 -19.52 1.46
N SER A 71 -14.69 -19.69 0.36
CA SER A 71 -13.23 -19.57 0.36
C SER A 71 -12.77 -18.11 0.48
N TYR A 72 -11.48 -17.89 0.73
CA TYR A 72 -10.90 -16.55 0.85
C TYR A 72 -9.76 -16.36 -0.14
N ASN A 73 -9.82 -15.27 -0.91
CA ASN A 73 -8.66 -14.74 -1.60
C ASN A 73 -7.84 -13.92 -0.61
N VAL A 74 -6.53 -14.15 -0.57
CA VAL A 74 -5.63 -13.51 0.39
C VAL A 74 -4.61 -12.65 -0.34
N VAL A 75 -4.67 -11.35 -0.12
CA VAL A 75 -3.62 -10.41 -0.51
C VAL A 75 -2.70 -10.21 0.69
N TRP A 76 -1.39 -10.28 0.46
CA TRP A 76 -0.42 -10.14 1.54
C TRP A 76 0.79 -9.31 1.12
N SER A 77 1.43 -8.69 2.10
CA SER A 77 2.66 -7.93 1.91
C SER A 77 3.56 -8.00 3.13
N ARG A 78 4.84 -7.66 2.95
CA ARG A 78 5.81 -7.48 4.03
C ARG A 78 6.35 -6.04 3.98
N PRO A 79 6.77 -5.46 5.11
CA PRO A 79 7.47 -4.17 5.12
C PRO A 79 8.78 -4.24 4.33
N SER A 80 8.79 -3.73 3.10
CA SER A 80 10.04 -3.62 2.36
C SER A 80 10.88 -2.50 2.98
N ARG A 81 12.13 -2.79 3.34
CA ARG A 81 13.09 -1.71 3.60
C ARG A 81 13.28 -0.99 2.27
N ARG A 82 13.03 0.32 2.22
CA ARG A 82 13.34 1.14 1.04
C ARG A 82 14.79 0.81 0.64
N ARG A 83 14.97 0.17 -0.51
CA ARG A 83 16.29 -0.11 -1.07
C ARG A 83 16.91 1.26 -1.28
N GLU A 84 17.94 1.60 -0.49
CA GLU A 84 18.75 2.74 -0.84
C GLU A 84 19.38 2.40 -2.19
N LEU A 85 18.93 3.12 -3.24
CA LEU A 85 19.66 3.12 -4.50
C LEU A 85 21.07 3.60 -4.15
N PRO A 86 22.13 2.93 -4.64
CA PRO A 86 23.49 3.44 -4.49
C PRO A 86 23.51 4.93 -4.87
N ALA A 87 24.19 5.77 -4.08
CA ALA A 87 24.27 7.20 -4.33
C ALA A 87 24.75 7.55 -5.75
N GLU A 88 25.36 6.59 -6.45
CA GLU A 88 25.77 6.67 -7.85
C GLU A 88 24.60 6.68 -8.86
N MET A 89 23.42 6.17 -8.49
CA MET A 89 22.18 6.20 -9.29
C MET A 89 21.18 7.26 -8.81
N ALA A 90 21.46 7.92 -7.67
CA ALA A 90 20.74 9.12 -7.30
C ALA A 90 21.18 10.20 -8.27
N MET A 91 20.30 10.58 -9.19
CA MET A 91 20.47 11.76 -10.03
C MET A 91 20.89 12.90 -9.09
N PRO A 92 22.08 13.52 -9.27
CA PRO A 92 22.48 14.63 -8.43
C PRO A 92 21.38 15.69 -8.52
N ALA A 93 20.87 16.09 -7.36
CA ALA A 93 19.92 17.19 -7.26
C ALA A 93 20.64 18.42 -7.81
N ASP A 94 20.22 18.77 -9.01
CA ASP A 94 20.43 19.98 -9.79
C ASP A 94 21.01 21.16 -8.98
N ASP A 95 22.29 21.43 -9.22
CA ASP A 95 22.90 22.75 -8.99
C ASP A 95 23.87 23.07 -10.15
N GLY A 96 23.45 22.70 -11.37
CA GLY A 96 24.29 22.85 -12.55
C GLY A 96 23.82 22.04 -13.75
N LEU A 97 22.55 22.18 -14.14
CA LEU A 97 22.14 21.85 -15.51
C LEU A 97 23.14 22.49 -16.50
N PRO A 98 23.82 21.70 -17.36
CA PRO A 98 24.64 22.28 -18.42
C PRO A 98 23.71 23.11 -19.32
N PRO A 99 24.17 24.28 -19.81
CA PRO A 99 23.34 25.11 -20.66
C PRO A 99 22.91 24.30 -21.88
N LEU A 100 21.62 24.40 -22.22
CA LEU A 100 21.10 23.78 -23.43
C LEU A 100 21.85 24.34 -24.64
N PRO A 101 22.24 23.52 -25.63
CA PRO A 101 22.93 24.00 -26.81
C PRO A 101 21.99 24.93 -27.59
N GLY A 102 22.26 26.24 -27.54
CA GLY A 102 21.51 27.24 -28.32
C GLY A 102 21.16 28.54 -27.60
N GLU A 103 21.40 28.68 -26.29
CA GLU A 103 20.99 29.88 -25.55
C GLU A 103 22.14 30.90 -25.43
N GLU A 104 22.28 31.75 -26.44
CA GLU A 104 23.11 32.95 -26.36
C GLU A 104 22.43 33.99 -25.45
N ALA A 105 23.18 34.46 -24.45
CA ALA A 105 22.73 35.43 -23.47
C ALA A 105 22.20 36.71 -24.12
N SER A 106 20.92 37.04 -23.89
CA SER A 106 20.33 38.33 -24.23
C SER A 106 19.48 38.85 -23.07
N GLN A 107 19.94 39.98 -22.51
CA GLN A 107 19.33 40.73 -21.42
C GLN A 107 18.07 41.50 -21.84
N ALA A 108 17.22 41.74 -20.82
CA ALA A 108 16.28 42.84 -20.64
C ALA A 108 14.86 42.76 -21.24
N GLY A 109 13.85 42.91 -20.38
CA GLY A 109 12.57 43.55 -20.73
C GLY A 109 11.27 42.93 -20.21
N GLN A 110 10.81 43.41 -19.05
CA GLN A 110 9.42 43.73 -18.65
C GLN A 110 8.24 42.71 -18.70
N SER A 111 7.40 42.88 -17.65
CA SER A 111 5.93 42.66 -17.52
C SER A 111 5.36 41.25 -17.24
N GLU A 112 4.76 41.12 -16.04
CA GLU A 112 3.71 40.19 -15.56
C GLU A 112 2.46 40.10 -16.47
N PRO A 113 1.41 39.27 -16.21
CA PRO A 113 1.25 38.09 -15.34
C PRO A 113 0.57 36.90 -16.09
N ASP A 114 0.07 35.90 -15.35
CA ASP A 114 -0.92 34.87 -15.73
C ASP A 114 -0.45 33.62 -16.50
N GLY A 115 -0.89 32.45 -16.00
CA GLY A 115 -0.75 31.19 -16.72
C GLY A 115 -0.88 29.94 -15.84
N LEU A 116 -2.04 29.75 -15.20
CA LEU A 116 -2.45 28.41 -14.75
C LEU A 116 -2.46 27.50 -15.99
N GLY A 117 -1.51 26.56 -16.02
CA GLY A 117 -1.26 25.69 -17.16
C GLY A 117 -2.54 25.05 -17.70
N THR A 118 -2.75 25.19 -19.00
CA THR A 118 -3.84 24.58 -19.73
C THR A 118 -3.73 23.05 -19.65
N SER A 119 -4.71 22.41 -19.02
CA SER A 119 -4.84 20.96 -18.94
C SER A 119 -5.02 20.34 -20.34
N SER A 120 -4.23 19.32 -20.67
CA SER A 120 -4.23 18.64 -21.97
C SER A 120 -5.18 17.43 -22.05
N ALA A 121 -6.43 17.58 -21.61
CA ALA A 121 -7.43 16.52 -21.80
C ALA A 121 -8.23 16.76 -23.09
N PRO A 122 -8.27 15.80 -24.05
CA PRO A 122 -9.17 15.90 -25.19
C PRO A 122 -10.63 15.69 -24.75
N PRO A 123 -11.62 16.37 -25.35
CA PRO A 123 -13.02 16.21 -25.00
C PRO A 123 -13.53 14.82 -25.42
N ALA A 124 -14.14 14.11 -24.47
CA ALA A 124 -14.88 12.89 -24.77
C ALA A 124 -16.13 13.24 -25.59
N PHE A 125 -16.34 12.48 -26.66
CA PHE A 125 -17.36 12.64 -27.69
C PHE A 125 -18.79 12.73 -27.12
N ALA A 126 -19.60 13.60 -27.72
CA ALA A 126 -21.04 13.71 -27.53
C ALA A 126 -21.80 13.01 -28.68
N ASP A 127 -22.90 12.33 -28.31
CA ASP A 127 -24.00 11.72 -29.08
C ASP A 127 -23.78 11.26 -30.53
#